data_AF-A0A1L5NWT8-F1
#
_entry.id   AF-A0A1L5NWT8-F1
#
_cell.length_a   1.000
_cell.length_b   1.000
_cell.length_c   1.000
_cell.angle_alpha   90.00
_cell.angle_beta   90.00
_cell.angle_gamma   90.00
#
_symmetry.space_group_name_H-M   'P 1'
#
loop_
_entity.id
_entity.type
_entity.pdbx_description
1 polymer ?
#
loop_
_entity_poly.entity_id
_entity_poly.type
_entity_poly.pdbx_seq_one_letter_code
_entity_poly.pdbx_strand_id
1 'polypeptide(L)' 'MLGVSFKESDLRLMSGAVQAWYRHFGLAPEPRCSALLCSSVIDLFNQGHGSVEDLTALLIALYDGPKSMERSTTSTKAH' A
#
# COMPACT_ATOMS: atom_id res chain seq x y z
N MET A 1 -3.59 10.00 20.40
CA MET A 1 -3.55 10.01 18.92
C MET A 1 -2.13 10.36 18.53
N LEU A 2 -1.30 9.39 18.16
CA LEU A 2 0.07 9.65 17.74
C LEU A 2 0.03 10.25 16.33
N GLY A 3 0.18 11.56 16.25
CA GLY A 3 0.40 12.27 15.00
C GLY A 3 1.77 11.87 14.47
N VAL A 4 1.83 10.83 13.65
CA VAL A 4 3.05 10.47 12.93
C VAL A 4 3.28 11.58 11.90
N SER A 5 4.22 12.49 12.19
CA SER A 5 4.70 13.45 11.21
C SER A 5 5.64 12.74 10.24
N PHE A 6 5.08 12.23 9.14
CA PHE A 6 5.89 11.71 8.03
C PHE A 6 6.71 12.84 7.42
N LYS A 7 8.01 12.61 7.17
CA LYS A 7 8.84 13.56 6.42
C LYS A 7 8.51 13.46 4.93
N GLU A 8 8.82 14.51 4.17
CA GLU A 8 8.63 14.52 2.71
C GLU A 8 9.38 13.37 2.02
N SER A 9 10.55 13.00 2.56
CA SER A 9 11.34 11.84 2.10
C SER A 9 10.57 10.53 2.29
N ASP A 10 9.90 10.36 3.44
CA ASP A 10 9.11 9.17 3.75
C ASP A 10 7.90 9.10 2.81
N LEU A 11 7.19 10.21 2.62
CA LEU A 11 6.06 10.29 1.69
C LEU A 11 6.47 9.96 0.25
N ARG A 12 7.65 10.41 -0.21
CA ARG A 12 8.20 10.04 -1.52
C ARG A 12 8.49 8.55 -1.62
N LEU A 13 9.05 7.97 -0.56
CA LEU A 13 9.37 6.55 -0.49
C LEU A 13 8.08 5.70 -0.58
N MET A 14 7.07 6.08 0.20
CA MET A 14 5.75 5.45 0.21
C MET A 14 5.05 5.56 -1.15
N SER A 15 5.02 6.76 -1.74
CA SER A 15 4.45 6.98 -3.08
C SER A 15 5.19 6.20 -4.16
N GLY A 16 6.51 6.09 -4.04
CA GLY A 16 7.35 5.27 -4.92
C GLY A 16 6.98 3.79 -4.85
N ALA A 17 6.76 3.25 -3.65
CA ALA A 17 6.38 1.86 -3.46
C ALA A 17 4.99 1.55 -4.06
N VAL A 18 4.01 2.43 -3.83
CA VAL A 18 2.67 2.28 -4.42
C VAL A 18 2.74 2.33 -5.95
N GLN A 19 3.50 3.27 -6.53
CA GLN A 19 3.68 3.34 -7.98
C GLN A 19 4.40 2.12 -8.55
N ALA A 20 5.42 1.60 -7.85
CA ALA A 20 6.14 0.40 -8.26
C ALA A 20 5.21 -0.83 -8.26
N TRP A 21 4.32 -0.94 -7.26
CA TRP A 21 3.28 -1.97 -7.22
C TRP A 21 2.35 -1.88 -8.44
N TYR A 22 1.84 -0.69 -8.78
CA TYR A 22 0.99 -0.53 -9.98
C TYR A 22 1.72 -0.91 -11.27
N ARG A 23 2.99 -0.52 -11.41
CA ARG A 23 3.81 -0.88 -12.57
C ARG A 23 4.07 -2.38 -12.65
N HIS A 24 4.26 -3.06 -11.51
CA HIS A 24 4.47 -4.49 -11.44
C HIS A 24 3.28 -5.26 -12.03
N PHE A 25 2.06 -4.85 -11.68
CA PHE A 25 0.83 -5.46 -12.22
C PHE A 25 0.36 -4.86 -13.55
N GLY A 26 1.03 -3.84 -14.07
CA GLY A 26 0.64 -3.14 -15.30
C GLY A 26 -0.71 -2.42 -15.21
N LEU A 27 -1.08 -1.93 -14.02
CA LEU A 27 -2.38 -1.35 -13.73
C LEU A 27 -2.33 0.17 -13.76
N ALA A 28 -3.46 0.79 -14.11
CA ALA A 28 -3.64 2.22 -13.96
C ALA A 28 -3.77 2.60 -12.47
N PRO A 29 -3.21 3.75 -12.02
CA PRO A 29 -3.40 4.23 -10.66
C PRO A 29 -4.88 4.43 -10.37
N GLU A 30 -5.43 3.64 -9.45
CA GLU A 30 -6.84 3.67 -9.10
C GLU A 30 -6.99 4.28 -7.70
N PRO A 31 -7.83 5.31 -7.48
CA PRO A 31 -7.87 6.03 -6.20
C PRO A 31 -8.21 5.16 -4.98
N ARG A 32 -9.11 4.16 -5.13
CA ARG A 32 -9.52 3.27 -4.04
C ARG A 32 -8.41 2.28 -3.69
N CYS A 33 -7.81 1.63 -4.67
CA CYS A 33 -6.61 0.81 -4.45
C CYS A 33 -5.48 1.64 -3.83
N SER A 34 -5.30 2.88 -4.27
CA SER A 34 -4.24 3.77 -3.76
C SER A 34 -4.42 4.09 -2.28
N ALA A 35 -5.65 4.30 -1.80
CA ALA A 35 -5.92 4.54 -0.38
C ALA A 35 -5.59 3.31 0.48
N LEU A 36 -5.94 2.10 0.03
CA LEU A 36 -5.60 0.85 0.72
C LEU A 36 -4.08 0.63 0.74
N LEU A 37 -3.43 0.74 -0.42
CA LEU A 37 -1.98 0.58 -0.54
C LEU A 37 -1.23 1.61 0.31
N CYS A 38 -1.66 2.87 0.33
CA CYS A 38 -1.08 3.90 1.21
C CYS A 38 -1.23 3.53 2.69
N SER A 39 -2.40 3.06 3.13
CA SER A 39 -2.61 2.65 4.52
C SER A 39 -1.70 1.48 4.91
N SER A 40 -1.57 0.49 4.03
CA SER A 40 -0.71 -0.67 4.28
C SER A 40 0.77 -0.29 4.28
N VAL A 41 1.20 0.59 3.37
CA VAL A 41 2.56 1.12 3.35
C VAL A 41 2.87 1.91 4.63
N ILE A 42 1.92 2.68 5.16
CA ILE A 42 2.06 3.35 6.45
C ILE A 42 2.25 2.34 7.58
N ASP A 43 1.46 1.27 7.60
CA ASP A 43 1.57 0.23 8.61
C ASP A 43 2.94 -0.47 8.55
N LEU A 44 3.38 -0.86 7.36
CA LEU A 44 4.70 -1.46 7.13
C LEU A 44 5.85 -0.50 7.51
N PHE A 45 5.71 0.79 7.19
CA PHE A 45 6.71 1.78 7.59
C PHE A 45 6.80 1.92 9.11
N ASN A 46 5.66 1.92 9.80
CA ASN A 46 5.60 1.93 11.27
C ASN A 46 6.18 0.64 11.89
N GLN A 47 6.15 -0.49 11.18
CA GLN A 47 6.81 -1.72 11.59
C GLN A 47 8.35 -1.68 11.43
N GLY A 48 8.90 -0.63 10.80
CA GLY A 48 10.34 -0.42 10.63
C GLY A 48 10.86 -0.64 9.22
N HIS A 49 9.98 -0.89 8.24
CA HIS A 49 10.36 -1.10 6.85
C HIS A 49 10.59 0.24 6.14
N GLY A 50 11.84 0.53 5.77
CA GLY A 50 12.26 1.82 5.23
C GLY A 50 12.74 1.83 3.78
N SER A 51 12.54 0.77 3.00
CA SER A 51 12.99 0.70 1.60
C SER A 51 11.82 0.56 0.63
N VAL A 52 11.89 1.26 -0.51
CA VAL A 52 10.88 1.18 -1.58
C VAL A 52 10.71 -0.25 -2.06
N GLU A 53 11.82 -0.96 -2.27
CA GLU A 53 11.81 -2.35 -2.76
C GLU A 53 11.14 -3.29 -1.76
N ASP A 54 11.45 -3.13 -0.48
CA ASP A 54 10.92 -3.95 0.61
C ASP A 54 9.41 -3.72 0.78
N LEU A 55 8.99 -2.45 0.85
CA LEU A 55 7.59 -2.06 0.90
C LEU A 55 6.82 -2.54 -0.34
N THR A 56 7.44 -2.48 -1.53
CA THR A 56 6.82 -2.97 -2.77
C THR A 56 6.66 -4.48 -2.75
N ALA A 57 7.70 -5.23 -2.34
CA ALA A 57 7.64 -6.67 -2.24
C ALA A 57 6.59 -7.14 -1.23
N LEU A 58 6.49 -6.47 -0.08
CA LEU A 58 5.47 -6.71 0.93
C LEU A 58 4.07 -6.37 0.41
N LEU A 59 3.91 -5.25 -0.30
CA LEU A 59 2.64 -4.93 -0.95
C LEU A 59 2.23 -5.97 -2.00
N ILE A 60 3.17 -6.51 -2.78
CA ILE A 60 2.90 -7.58 -3.75
C ILE A 60 2.49 -8.85 -3.00
N ALA A 61 3.17 -9.20 -1.91
CA ALA A 61 2.86 -10.38 -1.09
C ALA A 61 1.49 -10.27 -0.39
N LEU A 62 1.11 -9.08 0.07
CA LEU A 62 -0.18 -8.81 0.71
C LEU A 62 -1.32 -8.71 -0.33
N TYR A 63 -1.02 -8.14 -1.49
CA TYR A 63 -1.98 -7.87 -2.56
C TYR A 63 -1.44 -8.41 -3.89
N ASP A 64 -1.84 -9.65 -4.20
CA ASP A 64 -1.57 -10.33 -5.48
C ASP A 64 -2.40 -9.73 -6.66
N GLY A 65 -2.74 -8.44 -6.57
CA GLY A 65 -3.52 -7.70 -7.56
C GLY A 65 -4.86 -7.13 -7.05
N PRO A 66 -5.53 -6.30 -7.87
CA PRO A 66 -6.71 -5.50 -7.49
C PRO A 66 -7.91 -6.39 -7.14
N LYS A 67 -8.05 -7.56 -7.75
CA LYS A 67 -9.11 -8.53 -7.41
C LYS A 67 -8.98 -9.06 -5.98
N SER A 68 -7.76 -9.07 -5.41
CA SER A 68 -7.56 -9.42 -4.00
C SER A 68 -7.99 -8.29 -3.07
N MET A 69 -7.74 -7.03 -3.47
CA MET A 69 -8.17 -5.84 -2.72
C MET A 69 -9.69 -5.65 -2.69
N GLU A 70 -10.39 -5.99 -3.77
CA GLU A 70 -11.86 -5.97 -3.80
C GLU A 70 -12.44 -6.86 -2.69
N ARG A 71 -11.87 -8.06 -2.48
CA ARG A 71 -12.30 -9.02 -1.44
C ARG A 71 -12.15 -8.45 -0.02
N SER A 72 -11.11 -7.65 0.23
CA SER A 72 -10.87 -7.02 1.53
C SER A 72 -11.86 -5.89 1.85
N THR A 73 -12.42 -5.23 0.83
CA THR A 73 -13.42 -4.16 1.02
C THR A 73 -14.87 -4.66 1.05
N THR A 74 -15.14 -5.84 0.49
CA THR A 74 -16.48 -6.45 0.50
C THR A 74 -16.71 -7.43 1.65
N SER A 75 -15.76 -7.62 2.58
CA SER A 75 -16.01 -8.40 3.80
C SER A 75 -16.76 -7.58 4.88
N THR A 76 -17.82 -6.92 4.46
CA THR A 76 -18.92 -6.52 5.35
C THR A 76 -20.21 -6.97 4.68
N LYS A 77 -20.46 -8.29 4.65
CA LYS A 77 -21.77 -8.96 4.88
C LYS A 77 -21.57 -10.48 4.92
N ALA A 78 -22.29 -11.13 5.84
CA ALA A 78 -22.34 -12.56 6.22
C ALA A 78 -21.29 -12.94 7.29
N HIS A 79 -21.65 -13.34 8.52
CA HIS A 79 -22.88 -13.91 9.10
C HIS A 79 -23.07 -13.35 10.51
#